data_AF-A0A1S9PKB6-F1
#
_entry.id   AF-A0A1S9PKB6-F1
#
_cell.length_a   1.000
_cell.length_b   1.000
_cell.length_c   1.000
_cell.angle_alpha   90.00
_cell.angle_beta   90.00
_cell.angle_gamma   90.00
#
_symmetry.space_group_name_H-M   'P 1'
#
loop_
_entity.id
_entity.type
_entity.pdbx_description
1 polymer ?
#
loop_
_entity_poly.entity_id
_entity_poly.type
_entity_poly.pdbx_seq_one_letter_code
_entity_poly.pdbx_strand_id
1 'polypeptide(L)'
;MKTRIAIILLAAVALCSFKYAEEIKHKYISFNKARGLKMSAAERLPETTDKTRALPTANGEASITIQDGYRVLYLNKRKAAFVNVKVELSSPSTYEQDKANVLANLSYLNANSAGMESKELLTLDYNGYKVYGLSRAGIEQGSTLGTFVMFPGDNTIVYFYFNNIEADKRHFNTAEEYKGFRNDFIGEYTAYLKNAK
;
A
#
# COMPACT_ATOMS: atom_id res chain seq x y z
N MET A 1 56.03 45.05 -30.85
CA MET A 1 55.63 44.17 -29.72
C MET A 1 54.24 44.55 -29.25
N LYS A 2 53.21 43.78 -29.59
CA LYS A 2 51.86 43.89 -28.99
C LYS A 2 51.40 42.47 -28.67
N THR A 3 51.63 42.06 -27.43
CA THR A 3 51.23 40.76 -26.91
C THR A 3 49.72 40.80 -26.66
N ARG A 4 48.94 40.00 -27.40
CA ARG A 4 47.51 39.78 -27.11
C ARG A 4 47.39 38.56 -26.20
N ILE A 5 46.96 38.79 -24.97
CA ILE A 5 46.61 37.74 -24.02
C ILE A 5 45.22 37.23 -24.40
N ALA A 6 45.15 35.97 -24.84
CA ALA A 6 43.89 35.27 -25.05
C ALA A 6 43.40 34.73 -23.70
N ILE A 7 42.29 35.26 -23.20
CA ILE A 7 41.60 34.74 -22.02
C ILE A 7 40.69 33.60 -22.51
N ILE A 8 41.05 32.37 -22.14
CA ILE A 8 40.22 31.19 -22.34
C ILE A 8 39.23 31.13 -21.17
N LEU A 9 37.95 31.40 -21.46
CA LEU A 9 36.86 31.25 -20.50
C LEU A 9 36.43 29.77 -20.51
N LEU A 10 36.83 29.00 -19.49
CA LEU A 10 36.30 27.65 -19.28
C LEU A 10 34.91 27.77 -18.64
N ALA A 11 33.87 27.60 -19.45
CA ALA A 11 32.50 27.48 -18.94
C ALA A 11 32.31 26.07 -18.36
N ALA A 12 32.36 25.93 -17.03
CA ALA A 12 31.99 24.70 -16.35
C ALA A 12 30.46 24.52 -16.46
N VAL A 13 30.02 23.65 -17.35
CA VAL A 13 28.61 23.23 -17.43
C VAL A 13 28.34 22.32 -16.23
N ALA A 14 27.72 22.88 -15.19
CA ALA A 14 27.16 22.11 -14.11
C ALA A 14 25.95 21.31 -14.66
N LEU A 15 26.16 20.03 -14.93
CA LEU A 15 25.07 19.09 -15.21
C LEU A 15 24.28 18.87 -13.93
N CYS A 16 23.30 19.75 -13.66
CA CYS A 16 22.23 19.45 -12.72
C CYS A 16 21.46 18.25 -13.28
N SER A 17 21.84 17.05 -12.83
CA SER A 17 21.04 15.85 -13.04
C SER A 17 19.79 16.02 -12.18
N PHE A 18 18.73 16.57 -12.75
CA PHE A 18 17.41 16.51 -12.15
C PHE A 18 17.03 15.03 -12.06
N LYS A 19 17.27 14.42 -10.90
CA LYS A 19 16.71 13.10 -10.60
C LYS A 19 15.21 13.31 -10.48
N TYR A 20 14.47 12.94 -11.51
CA TYR A 20 13.02 12.79 -11.40
C TYR A 20 12.76 11.84 -10.22
N ALA A 21 11.92 12.27 -9.27
CA ALA A 21 11.47 11.38 -8.22
C ALA A 21 10.77 10.19 -8.87
N GLU A 22 11.13 8.97 -8.50
CA GLU A 22 10.35 7.81 -8.93
C GLU A 22 8.93 7.95 -8.34
N GLU A 23 7.91 7.74 -9.18
CA GLU A 23 6.51 7.89 -8.80
C GLU A 23 5.76 6.56 -8.91
N ILE A 24 4.73 6.41 -8.08
CA ILE A 24 3.83 5.25 -8.14
C ILE A 24 3.12 5.22 -9.49
N LYS A 25 3.21 4.08 -10.19
CA LYS A 25 2.49 3.88 -11.46
C LYS A 25 0.99 4.05 -11.25
N HIS A 26 0.36 4.83 -12.13
CA HIS A 26 -1.05 5.19 -12.03
C HIS A 26 -2.01 3.99 -11.90
N LYS A 27 -1.68 2.83 -12.50
CA LYS A 27 -2.47 1.61 -12.37
C LYS A 27 -2.69 1.16 -10.91
N TYR A 28 -1.78 1.45 -9.99
CA TYR A 28 -1.96 1.06 -8.60
C TYR A 28 -2.98 1.93 -7.84
N ILE A 29 -3.33 3.10 -8.39
CA ILE A 29 -4.18 4.10 -7.71
C ILE A 29 -5.44 4.48 -8.49
N SER A 30 -5.77 3.77 -9.58
CA SER A 30 -6.86 4.12 -10.51
C SER A 30 -7.95 3.07 -10.69
N PHE A 31 -7.92 2.01 -9.88
CA PHE A 31 -9.00 1.03 -9.84
C PHE A 31 -10.28 1.67 -9.31
N ASN A 32 -11.28 1.86 -10.19
CA ASN A 32 -12.48 2.64 -9.88
C ASN A 32 -13.78 1.82 -9.81
N LYS A 33 -13.72 0.51 -10.07
CA LYS A 33 -14.89 -0.37 -10.15
C LYS A 33 -14.71 -1.58 -9.24
N ALA A 34 -15.20 -1.44 -8.00
CA ALA A 34 -15.36 -2.58 -7.10
C ALA A 34 -16.84 -2.82 -6.80
N ARG A 35 -17.27 -4.08 -6.66
CA ARG A 35 -18.67 -4.44 -6.42
C ARG A 35 -19.25 -3.71 -5.22
N GLY A 36 -20.24 -2.86 -5.47
CA GLY A 36 -20.96 -2.13 -4.43
C GLY A 36 -20.17 -1.02 -3.74
N LEU A 37 -18.96 -0.71 -4.21
CA LEU A 37 -18.11 0.36 -3.67
C LEU A 37 -17.81 1.42 -4.73
N LYS A 38 -17.60 2.65 -4.26
CA LYS A 38 -17.18 3.79 -5.06
C LYS A 38 -15.82 4.28 -4.60
N MET A 39 -14.88 4.40 -5.52
CA MET A 39 -13.55 4.97 -5.29
C MET A 39 -13.65 6.47 -4.97
N SER A 40 -12.85 6.95 -4.01
CA SER A 40 -12.59 8.37 -3.75
C SER A 40 -11.52 8.92 -4.70
N ALA A 41 -11.17 10.21 -4.58
CA ALA A 41 -9.92 10.67 -5.16
C ALA A 41 -8.74 9.92 -4.52
N ALA A 42 -7.68 9.70 -5.30
CA ALA A 42 -6.40 9.23 -4.77
C ALA A 42 -5.67 10.42 -4.13
N GLU A 43 -5.30 10.27 -2.86
CA GLU A 43 -4.62 11.29 -2.07
C GLU A 43 -3.15 10.93 -1.96
N ARG A 44 -2.26 11.75 -2.54
CA ARG A 44 -0.81 11.58 -2.38
C ARG A 44 -0.41 11.95 -0.96
N LEU A 45 0.52 11.21 -0.37
CA LEU A 45 1.16 11.60 0.89
C LEU A 45 1.84 12.98 0.70
N PRO A 46 1.78 13.87 1.71
CA PRO A 46 2.47 15.15 1.65
C PRO A 46 3.95 14.97 1.34
N GLU A 47 4.55 15.90 0.59
CA GLU A 47 5.98 15.86 0.27
C GLU A 47 6.87 15.91 1.52
N THR A 48 6.34 16.49 2.61
CA THR A 48 6.97 16.56 3.94
C THR A 48 6.92 15.25 4.73
N THR A 49 6.33 14.18 4.18
CA THR A 49 6.28 12.88 4.85
C THR A 49 7.68 12.29 4.92
N ASP A 50 8.05 11.78 6.11
CA ASP A 50 9.30 11.07 6.29
C ASP A 50 9.45 9.93 5.28
N LYS A 51 10.63 9.87 4.65
CA LYS A 51 10.94 8.86 3.63
C LYS A 51 11.24 7.48 4.20
N THR A 52 11.10 7.33 5.51
CA THR A 52 11.24 6.08 6.25
C THR A 52 10.18 5.99 7.32
N ARG A 53 9.70 4.78 7.62
CA ARG A 53 8.86 4.53 8.80
C ARG A 53 9.29 3.28 9.54
N ALA A 54 9.21 3.34 10.87
CA ALA A 54 9.43 2.20 11.74
C ALA A 54 8.19 1.28 11.77
N LEU A 55 8.46 -0.01 11.95
CA LEU A 55 7.51 -1.10 12.02
C LEU A 55 7.86 -2.00 13.21
N PRO A 56 6.94 -2.23 14.16
CA PRO A 56 7.21 -3.18 15.23
C PRO A 56 7.26 -4.60 14.67
N THR A 57 8.25 -5.36 15.07
CA THR A 57 8.40 -6.79 14.74
C THR A 57 8.71 -7.57 16.02
N ALA A 58 8.75 -8.91 15.93
CA ALA A 58 9.17 -9.74 17.06
C ALA A 58 10.61 -9.47 17.52
N ASN A 59 11.46 -8.94 16.63
CA ASN A 59 12.88 -8.65 16.90
C ASN A 59 13.15 -7.17 17.22
N GLY A 60 12.10 -6.39 17.50
CA GLY A 60 12.18 -4.92 17.69
C GLY A 60 11.70 -4.15 16.47
N GLU A 61 12.04 -2.87 16.38
CA GLU A 61 11.64 -2.02 15.27
C GLU A 61 12.45 -2.32 14.01
N ALA A 62 11.76 -2.52 12.90
CA ALA A 62 12.33 -2.57 11.56
C ALA A 62 11.97 -1.29 10.81
N SER A 63 12.84 -0.79 9.93
CA SER A 63 12.54 0.38 9.10
C SER A 63 12.16 -0.05 7.69
N ILE A 64 11.28 0.70 7.04
CA ILE A 64 11.04 0.62 5.60
C ILE A 64 11.14 1.99 4.95
N THR A 65 11.39 2.02 3.64
CA THR A 65 11.42 3.27 2.88
C THR A 65 10.09 3.60 2.21
N ILE A 66 9.82 4.90 2.03
CA ILE A 66 8.60 5.42 1.38
C ILE A 66 9.02 6.61 0.50
N GLN A 67 9.41 6.34 -0.73
CA GLN A 67 9.78 7.38 -1.71
C GLN A 67 8.55 8.19 -2.15
N ASP A 68 7.43 7.49 -2.34
CA ASP A 68 6.13 8.04 -2.70
C ASP A 68 5.03 7.22 -2.03
N GLY A 69 3.83 7.79 -1.89
CA GLY A 69 2.71 7.06 -1.33
C GLY A 69 1.36 7.68 -1.64
N TYR A 70 0.34 6.84 -1.73
CA TYR A 70 -1.03 7.24 -1.96
C TYR A 70 -1.99 6.52 -1.03
N ARG A 71 -3.12 7.18 -0.78
CA ARG A 71 -4.29 6.62 -0.14
C ARG A 71 -5.49 6.69 -1.08
N VAL A 72 -6.23 5.59 -1.20
CA VAL A 72 -7.49 5.52 -1.95
C VAL A 72 -8.56 4.86 -1.10
N LEU A 73 -9.69 5.54 -0.90
CA LEU A 73 -10.82 5.00 -0.15
C LEU A 73 -11.86 4.41 -1.08
N TYR A 74 -12.45 3.29 -0.68
CA TYR A 74 -13.56 2.65 -1.37
C TYR A 74 -14.78 2.66 -0.45
N LEU A 75 -15.72 3.51 -0.81
CA LEU A 75 -16.88 3.89 -0.03
C LEU A 75 -18.07 3.01 -0.41
N ASN A 76 -18.80 2.51 0.58
CA ASN A 76 -20.05 1.80 0.33
C ASN A 76 -21.19 2.78 -0.04
N LYS A 77 -22.39 2.25 -0.29
CA LYS A 77 -23.58 3.07 -0.64
C LYS A 77 -23.95 4.13 0.42
N ARG A 78 -23.57 3.93 1.68
CA ARG A 78 -23.78 4.87 2.79
C ARG A 78 -22.60 5.85 2.98
N LYS A 79 -21.68 5.91 2.00
CA LYS A 79 -20.46 6.75 2.03
C LYS A 79 -19.50 6.41 3.17
N ALA A 80 -19.59 5.22 3.76
CA ALA A 80 -18.61 4.74 4.74
C ALA A 80 -17.46 4.01 4.03
N ALA A 81 -16.21 4.33 4.39
CA ALA A 81 -15.02 3.74 3.79
C ALA A 81 -14.84 2.30 4.25
N PHE A 82 -15.14 1.35 3.37
CA PHE A 82 -15.00 -0.07 3.66
C PHE A 82 -13.57 -0.54 3.45
N VAL A 83 -12.94 -0.11 2.34
CA VAL A 83 -11.54 -0.41 2.07
C VAL A 83 -10.74 0.87 2.03
N ASN A 84 -9.62 0.88 2.71
CA ASN A 84 -8.58 1.87 2.58
C ASN A 84 -7.38 1.20 1.91
N VAL A 85 -7.11 1.56 0.66
CA VAL A 85 -5.95 1.10 -0.07
C VAL A 85 -4.82 2.08 0.13
N LYS A 86 -3.71 1.61 0.68
CA LYS A 86 -2.46 2.37 0.75
C LYS A 86 -1.49 1.80 -0.27
N VAL A 87 -0.88 2.66 -1.08
CA VAL A 87 0.18 2.26 -2.01
C VAL A 87 1.43 3.01 -1.60
N GLU A 88 2.53 2.30 -1.39
CA GLU A 88 3.84 2.87 -1.06
C GLU A 88 4.86 2.44 -2.11
N LEU A 89 5.74 3.35 -2.49
CA LEU A 89 6.91 3.07 -3.32
C LEU A 89 8.13 2.98 -2.42
N SER A 90 8.74 1.81 -2.35
CA SER A 90 10.03 1.61 -1.67
C SER A 90 11.19 2.09 -2.55
N SER A 91 12.32 2.39 -1.91
CA SER A 91 13.60 2.55 -2.61
C SER A 91 13.96 1.24 -3.32
N PRO A 92 14.44 1.29 -4.58
CA PRO A 92 14.89 0.10 -5.29
C PRO A 92 15.97 -0.69 -4.52
N SER A 93 16.84 0.01 -3.79
CA SER A 93 17.94 -0.61 -3.03
C SER A 93 17.50 -1.37 -1.77
N THR A 94 16.31 -1.08 -1.24
CA THR A 94 15.81 -1.69 0.00
C THR A 94 14.52 -2.48 -0.20
N TYR A 95 13.93 -2.50 -1.40
CA TYR A 95 12.61 -3.11 -1.65
C TYR A 95 12.47 -4.54 -1.11
N GLU A 96 13.44 -5.41 -1.36
CA GLU A 96 13.39 -6.80 -0.85
C GLU A 96 13.47 -6.88 0.68
N GLN A 97 14.25 -5.98 1.30
CA GLN A 97 14.28 -5.87 2.77
C GLN A 97 12.98 -5.28 3.31
N ASP A 98 12.41 -4.27 2.65
CA ASP A 98 11.14 -3.64 3.02
C ASP A 98 10.01 -4.68 2.97
N LYS A 99 9.97 -5.54 1.94
CA LYS A 99 9.04 -6.67 1.85
C LYS A 99 9.15 -7.60 3.06
N ALA A 100 10.37 -8.01 3.41
CA ALA A 100 10.61 -8.88 4.55
C ALA A 100 10.18 -8.21 5.87
N ASN A 101 10.49 -6.92 6.05
CA ASN A 101 10.12 -6.15 7.23
C ASN A 101 8.60 -5.97 7.36
N VAL A 102 7.91 -5.74 6.25
CA VAL A 102 6.45 -5.66 6.21
C VAL A 102 5.81 -7.00 6.58
N LEU A 103 6.30 -8.11 6.04
CA LEU A 103 5.79 -9.44 6.41
C LEU A 103 6.08 -9.77 7.89
N ALA A 104 7.26 -9.44 8.40
CA ALA A 104 7.60 -9.60 9.82
C ALA A 104 6.67 -8.75 10.71
N ASN A 105 6.35 -7.53 10.29
CA ASN A 105 5.38 -6.68 10.97
C ASN A 105 3.96 -7.27 10.95
N LEU A 106 3.48 -7.76 9.80
CA LEU A 106 2.18 -8.42 9.71
C LEU A 106 2.09 -9.61 10.66
N SER A 107 3.12 -10.46 10.70
CA SER A 107 3.20 -11.59 11.62
C SER A 107 3.18 -11.15 13.09
N TYR A 108 3.93 -10.10 13.42
CA TYR A 108 3.93 -9.50 14.76
C TYR A 108 2.54 -8.97 15.14
N LEU A 109 1.88 -8.23 14.25
CA LEU A 109 0.54 -7.71 14.48
C LEU A 109 -0.48 -8.84 14.67
N ASN A 110 -0.40 -9.91 13.89
CA ASN A 110 -1.30 -11.06 14.01
C ASN A 110 -1.12 -11.77 15.36
N ALA A 111 0.12 -11.99 15.78
CA ALA A 111 0.44 -12.63 17.06
C ALA A 111 0.01 -11.80 18.28
N ASN A 112 0.04 -10.48 18.16
CA ASN A 112 -0.28 -9.55 19.25
C ASN A 112 -1.71 -8.98 19.18
N SER A 113 -2.56 -9.50 18.30
CA SER A 113 -3.96 -9.08 18.19
C SER A 113 -4.92 -10.16 18.69
N ALA A 114 -5.98 -9.75 19.38
CA ALA A 114 -7.05 -10.65 19.80
C ALA A 114 -8.09 -10.87 18.69
N GLY A 115 -8.75 -12.03 18.70
CA GLY A 115 -9.87 -12.33 17.80
C GLY A 115 -9.48 -12.54 16.33
N MET A 116 -8.25 -12.98 16.07
CA MET A 116 -7.79 -13.33 14.71
C MET A 116 -8.39 -14.67 14.24
N GLU A 117 -8.64 -14.78 12.94
CA GLU A 117 -9.10 -15.98 12.25
C GLU A 117 -8.07 -17.11 12.29
N SER A 118 -6.78 -16.76 12.28
CA SER A 118 -5.67 -17.71 12.33
C SER A 118 -4.52 -17.14 13.16
N LYS A 119 -3.70 -18.02 13.73
CA LYS A 119 -2.42 -17.65 14.37
C LYS A 119 -1.31 -17.36 13.35
N GLU A 120 -1.45 -17.89 12.14
CA GLU A 120 -0.56 -17.63 11.02
C GLU A 120 -1.14 -16.59 10.07
N LEU A 121 -0.29 -15.99 9.24
CA LEU A 121 -0.76 -15.11 8.17
C LEU A 121 -1.54 -15.91 7.13
N LEU A 122 -2.68 -15.36 6.71
CA LEU A 122 -3.40 -15.83 5.54
C LEU A 122 -2.55 -15.58 4.30
N THR A 123 -2.43 -16.58 3.45
CA THR A 123 -1.84 -16.46 2.11
C THR A 123 -2.91 -16.75 1.08
N LEU A 124 -3.29 -15.72 0.32
CA LEU A 124 -4.29 -15.81 -0.73
C LEU A 124 -3.60 -15.67 -2.09
N ASP A 125 -4.17 -16.29 -3.12
CA ASP A 125 -3.67 -16.22 -4.49
C ASP A 125 -4.81 -15.73 -5.40
N TYR A 126 -4.61 -14.56 -6.02
CA TYR A 126 -5.59 -13.95 -6.92
C TYR A 126 -4.90 -13.45 -8.18
N ASN A 127 -5.35 -13.95 -9.32
CA ASN A 127 -4.92 -13.47 -10.65
C ASN A 127 -3.39 -13.49 -10.85
N GLY A 128 -2.67 -14.38 -10.16
CA GLY A 128 -1.21 -14.49 -10.21
C GLY A 128 -0.47 -13.63 -9.17
N TYR A 129 -1.19 -12.93 -8.30
CA TYR A 129 -0.63 -12.19 -7.18
C TYR A 129 -0.82 -12.95 -5.87
N LYS A 130 0.25 -13.04 -5.09
CA LYS A 130 0.18 -13.48 -3.70
C LYS A 130 -0.18 -12.30 -2.80
N VAL A 131 -1.15 -12.51 -1.93
CA VAL A 131 -1.64 -11.53 -0.97
C VAL A 131 -1.52 -12.13 0.42
N TYR A 132 -0.79 -11.46 1.31
CA TYR A 132 -0.52 -11.91 2.67
C TYR A 132 -1.31 -11.04 3.64
N GLY A 133 -1.88 -11.60 4.69
CA GLY A 133 -2.66 -10.78 5.60
C GLY A 133 -3.07 -11.43 6.90
N LEU A 134 -3.70 -10.61 7.73
CA LEU A 134 -4.41 -11.00 8.93
C LEU A 134 -5.88 -10.60 8.79
N SER A 135 -6.75 -11.40 9.36
CA SER A 135 -8.19 -11.16 9.37
C SER A 135 -8.75 -11.54 10.73
N ARG A 136 -9.74 -10.78 11.20
CA ARG A 136 -10.52 -11.12 12.38
C ARG A 136 -11.45 -12.29 12.09
N ALA A 137 -11.66 -13.11 13.10
CA ALA A 137 -12.62 -14.23 13.07
C ALA A 137 -14.07 -13.74 13.10
N GLY A 138 -14.32 -12.59 13.75
CA GLY A 138 -15.62 -11.96 13.88
C GLY A 138 -15.57 -10.45 13.58
N ILE A 139 -16.75 -9.82 13.55
CA ILE A 139 -16.91 -8.41 13.15
C ILE A 139 -17.22 -7.46 14.32
N GLU A 140 -17.23 -7.98 15.54
CA GLU A 140 -17.66 -7.22 16.73
C GLU A 140 -16.55 -6.37 17.35
N GLN A 141 -15.29 -6.52 16.91
CA GLN A 141 -14.14 -5.89 17.56
C GLN A 141 -13.14 -5.31 16.57
N GLY A 142 -12.45 -4.26 17.02
CA GLY A 142 -11.38 -3.59 16.28
C GLY A 142 -11.90 -2.65 15.19
N SER A 143 -11.14 -1.61 14.89
CA SER A 143 -11.44 -0.64 13.83
C SER A 143 -11.11 -1.16 12.43
N THR A 144 -10.30 -2.21 12.33
CA THR A 144 -9.92 -2.90 11.09
C THR A 144 -10.18 -4.40 11.26
N LEU A 145 -10.98 -4.96 10.35
CA LEU A 145 -11.31 -6.38 10.29
C LEU A 145 -10.25 -7.20 9.58
N GLY A 146 -9.46 -6.60 8.70
CA GLY A 146 -8.34 -7.27 8.07
C GLY A 146 -7.35 -6.31 7.45
N THR A 147 -6.08 -6.71 7.51
CA THR A 147 -4.97 -6.00 6.88
C THR A 147 -4.28 -6.98 5.96
N PHE A 148 -4.23 -6.65 4.67
CA PHE A 148 -3.61 -7.47 3.65
C PHE A 148 -2.57 -6.66 2.90
N VAL A 149 -1.52 -7.31 2.40
CA VAL A 149 -0.45 -6.70 1.62
C VAL A 149 -0.12 -7.56 0.42
N MET A 150 0.24 -6.92 -0.68
CA MET A 150 0.82 -7.58 -1.84
C MET A 150 1.98 -6.77 -2.41
N PHE A 151 2.84 -7.47 -3.14
CA PHE A 151 4.06 -6.93 -3.72
C PHE A 151 4.02 -7.14 -5.23
N PRO A 152 3.36 -6.24 -5.99
CA PRO A 152 3.11 -6.44 -7.42
C PRO A 152 4.33 -6.23 -8.33
N GLY A 153 5.50 -5.91 -7.77
CA GLY A 153 6.69 -5.48 -8.50
C GLY A 153 6.83 -3.96 -8.52
N ASP A 154 7.73 -3.43 -9.36
CA ASP A 154 7.98 -1.99 -9.50
C ASP A 154 8.30 -1.27 -8.17
N ASN A 155 8.98 -1.96 -7.26
CA ASN A 155 9.26 -1.48 -5.90
C ASN A 155 8.02 -1.05 -5.10
N THR A 156 6.83 -1.49 -5.52
CA THR A 156 5.55 -1.06 -4.97
C THR A 156 5.08 -2.04 -3.91
N ILE A 157 4.49 -1.50 -2.84
CA ILE A 157 3.79 -2.24 -1.79
C ILE A 157 2.36 -1.74 -1.75
N VAL A 158 1.39 -2.65 -1.87
CA VAL A 158 -0.04 -2.31 -1.81
C VAL A 158 -0.63 -2.95 -0.56
N TYR A 159 -1.22 -2.12 0.30
CA TYR A 159 -1.93 -2.53 1.50
C TYR A 159 -3.43 -2.37 1.31
N PHE A 160 -4.20 -3.35 1.76
CA PHE A 160 -5.65 -3.30 1.85
C PHE A 160 -6.04 -3.34 3.34
N TYR A 161 -6.59 -2.26 3.84
CA TYR A 161 -7.19 -2.20 5.17
C TYR A 161 -8.70 -2.27 5.03
N PHE A 162 -9.29 -3.36 5.51
CA PHE A 162 -10.74 -3.56 5.55
C PHE A 162 -11.27 -3.03 6.87
N ASN A 163 -11.88 -1.85 6.83
CA ASN A 163 -12.35 -1.15 8.03
C ASN A 163 -13.58 -1.86 8.62
N ASN A 164 -13.63 -1.92 9.94
CA ASN A 164 -14.85 -2.27 10.64
C ASN A 164 -15.76 -1.03 10.68
N ILE A 165 -16.72 -0.99 9.76
CA ILE A 165 -17.70 0.10 9.71
C ILE A 165 -18.77 -0.17 10.77
N GLU A 166 -19.25 0.88 11.43
CA GLU A 166 -20.41 0.85 12.33
C GLU A 166 -21.56 0.01 11.78
N ALA A 167 -22.25 -0.72 12.66
CA ALA A 167 -23.26 -1.72 12.28
C ALA A 167 -24.40 -1.14 11.41
N ASP A 168 -24.81 0.10 11.66
CA ASP A 168 -25.85 0.82 10.91
C ASP A 168 -25.38 1.29 9.51
N LYS A 169 -24.06 1.34 9.29
CA LYS A 169 -23.40 1.86 8.09
C LYS A 169 -22.76 0.77 7.23
N ARG A 170 -22.45 -0.40 7.78
CA ARG A 170 -21.86 -1.51 7.04
C ARG A 170 -22.88 -2.19 6.11
N HIS A 171 -22.37 -3.00 5.17
CA HIS A 171 -23.16 -3.73 4.16
C HIS A 171 -23.00 -5.25 4.32
N PHE A 172 -22.54 -5.69 5.48
CA PHE A 172 -22.39 -7.07 5.90
C PHE A 172 -22.82 -7.19 7.37
N ASN A 173 -23.37 -8.32 7.75
CA ASN A 173 -23.87 -8.61 9.10
C ASN A 173 -23.18 -9.81 9.74
N THR A 174 -22.40 -10.56 8.97
CA THR A 174 -21.67 -11.75 9.44
C THR A 174 -20.20 -11.68 9.04
N ALA A 175 -19.37 -12.49 9.70
CA ALA A 175 -17.96 -12.64 9.35
C ALA A 175 -17.81 -13.22 7.93
N GLU A 176 -18.69 -14.14 7.54
CA GLU A 176 -18.71 -14.79 6.23
C GLU A 176 -19.03 -13.78 5.12
N GLU A 177 -20.02 -12.92 5.32
CA GLU A 177 -20.35 -11.85 4.36
C GLU A 177 -19.18 -10.88 4.20
N TYR A 178 -18.56 -10.45 5.32
CA TYR A 178 -17.35 -9.63 5.29
C TYR A 178 -16.23 -10.31 4.46
N LYS A 179 -15.94 -11.59 4.72
CA LYS A 179 -14.91 -12.35 3.99
C LYS A 179 -15.24 -12.42 2.50
N GLY A 180 -16.53 -12.56 2.15
CA GLY A 180 -17.01 -12.47 0.76
C GLY A 180 -16.63 -11.13 0.11
N PHE A 181 -17.03 -10.00 0.71
CA PHE A 181 -16.70 -8.68 0.17
C PHE A 181 -15.20 -8.38 0.12
N ARG A 182 -14.44 -8.86 1.12
CA ARG A 182 -12.98 -8.79 1.15
C ARG A 182 -12.36 -9.50 -0.04
N ASN A 183 -12.77 -10.75 -0.26
CA ASN A 183 -12.25 -11.59 -1.33
C ASN A 183 -12.64 -11.04 -2.72
N ASP A 184 -13.89 -10.61 -2.88
CA ASP A 184 -14.37 -9.95 -4.10
C ASP A 184 -13.50 -8.71 -4.41
N PHE A 185 -13.26 -7.85 -3.42
CA PHE A 185 -12.44 -6.64 -3.61
C PHE A 185 -11.01 -6.96 -4.06
N ILE A 186 -10.32 -7.87 -3.35
CA ILE A 186 -8.93 -8.26 -3.69
C ILE A 186 -8.88 -8.89 -5.08
N GLY A 187 -9.83 -9.77 -5.39
CA GLY A 187 -9.96 -10.42 -6.68
C GLY A 187 -10.16 -9.43 -7.82
N GLU A 188 -11.07 -8.46 -7.66
CA GLU A 188 -11.36 -7.44 -8.68
C GLU A 188 -10.19 -6.46 -8.86
N TYR A 189 -9.57 -6.01 -7.75
CA TYR A 189 -8.41 -5.11 -7.81
C TYR A 189 -7.22 -5.76 -8.53
N THR A 190 -6.89 -7.01 -8.18
CA THR A 190 -5.79 -7.76 -8.82
C THR A 190 -6.10 -8.12 -10.28
N ALA A 191 -7.36 -8.42 -10.61
CA ALA A 191 -7.80 -8.63 -11.99
C ALA A 191 -7.64 -7.35 -12.82
N TYR A 192 -7.96 -6.19 -12.24
CA TYR A 192 -7.72 -4.91 -12.89
C TYR A 192 -6.22 -4.70 -13.17
N LEU A 193 -5.35 -4.91 -12.17
CA LEU A 193 -3.90 -4.74 -12.36
C LEU A 193 -3.31 -5.64 -13.45
N LYS A 194 -3.80 -6.87 -13.58
CA LYS A 194 -3.37 -7.80 -14.63
C LYS A 194 -3.68 -7.27 -16.04
N ASN A 195 -4.76 -6.51 -16.18
CA ASN A 195 -5.22 -5.98 -17.47
C ASN A 195 -4.80 -4.52 -17.71
N ALA A 196 -4.42 -3.80 -16.65
CA ALA A 196 -3.93 -2.43 -16.72
C ALA A 196 -2.51 -2.43 -17.30
N LYS A 197 -2.37 -1.87 -18.51
CA LYS A 197 -1.07 -1.64 -19.17
C LYS A 197 -0.29 -0.56 -18.44
#